data_AF-A0A166HJQ2-F1
#
_entry.id   AF-A0A166HJQ2-F1
#
_cell.length_a   1.000
_cell.length_b   1.000
_cell.length_c   1.000
_cell.angle_alpha   90.00
_cell.angle_beta   90.00
_cell.angle_gamma   90.00
#
_symmetry.space_group_name_H-M   'P 1'
#
loop_
_entity.id
_entity.type
_entity.pdbx_description
1 polymer ?
#
loop_
_entity_poly.entity_id
_entity_poly.type
_entity_poly.pdbx_seq_one_letter_code
_entity_poly.pdbx_strand_id
1 'polypeptide(L)'
;MRAALASLIFANWVGGASATAITPDIVGEARSPDGDELLYRELHHCNADGRLCEITYVDPDGETIGVKSLDYTLALPAPMVSMHDIRRGRTMTTPQTIEPGVVVDAGFDNYVRARWDDLRTGDEVTFPFLVVGRNKPLMMRAVNIPESCDDGMTCLSVTLDAWWLSMLAKPIELAYDSERRLVMFAGVSNIPDEQGKGQDVVIRYRYAD
;
A
#
# COMPACT_ATOMS: atom_id res chain seq x y z
N MET A 1 27.11 63.57 -35.25
CA MET A 1 26.46 62.48 -36.04
C MET A 1 26.79 61.16 -35.37
N ARG A 2 25.75 60.34 -35.19
CA ARG A 2 25.69 59.19 -34.27
C ARG A 2 26.50 57.99 -34.77
N ALA A 3 27.29 57.39 -33.89
CA ALA A 3 27.82 56.03 -34.07
C ALA A 3 26.77 55.03 -33.60
N ALA A 4 26.44 54.05 -34.46
CA ALA A 4 25.56 52.94 -34.14
C ALA A 4 26.40 51.80 -33.55
N LEU A 5 26.03 51.33 -32.36
CA LEU A 5 26.50 50.06 -31.79
C LEU A 5 25.26 49.21 -31.55
N ALA A 6 25.11 48.18 -32.38
CA ALA A 6 24.10 47.15 -32.23
C ALA A 6 24.60 46.15 -31.16
N SER A 7 23.98 46.17 -29.98
CA SER A 7 24.17 45.13 -28.97
C SER A 7 23.19 44.00 -29.22
N LEU A 8 23.73 42.86 -29.70
CA LEU A 8 23.04 41.58 -29.73
C LEU A 8 22.80 41.10 -28.30
N ILE A 9 21.54 41.00 -27.90
CA ILE A 9 21.13 40.32 -26.67
C ILE A 9 21.02 38.82 -27.01
N PHE A 10 21.97 38.02 -26.52
CA PHE A 10 21.79 36.57 -26.46
C PHE A 10 20.81 36.25 -25.33
N ALA A 11 19.57 35.96 -25.68
CA ALA A 11 18.63 35.36 -24.75
C ALA A 11 19.00 33.88 -24.57
N ASN A 12 19.65 33.54 -23.46
CA ASN A 12 19.82 32.15 -23.06
C ASN A 12 18.46 31.57 -22.67
N TRP A 13 17.88 30.81 -23.59
CA TRP A 13 16.70 30.00 -23.36
C TRP A 13 17.11 28.83 -22.46
N VAL A 14 16.85 28.93 -21.16
CA VAL A 14 16.94 27.79 -20.26
C VAL A 14 15.73 26.91 -20.55
N GLY A 15 15.92 25.94 -21.44
CA GLY A 15 14.99 24.83 -21.62
C GLY A 15 15.01 24.01 -20.34
N GLY A 16 14.11 24.31 -19.41
CA GLY A 16 13.80 23.41 -18.32
C GLY A 16 13.24 22.13 -18.94
N ALA A 17 13.99 21.03 -18.84
CA ALA A 17 13.44 19.73 -19.09
C ALA A 17 12.31 19.54 -18.08
N SER A 18 11.06 19.58 -18.54
CA SER A 18 9.93 19.10 -17.76
C SER A 18 10.22 17.63 -17.48
N ALA A 19 10.57 17.31 -16.23
CA ALA A 19 10.50 15.95 -15.75
C ALA A 19 9.05 15.51 -15.97
N THR A 20 8.82 14.55 -16.85
CA THR A 20 7.50 13.97 -17.05
C THR A 20 7.11 13.39 -15.70
N ALA A 21 6.15 14.02 -15.02
CA ALA A 21 5.61 13.46 -13.79
C ALA A 21 4.96 12.13 -14.16
N ILE A 22 5.60 11.01 -13.79
CA ILE A 22 5.01 9.69 -13.96
C ILE A 22 3.78 9.69 -13.06
N THR A 23 2.60 9.55 -13.66
CA THR A 23 1.35 9.49 -12.90
C THR A 23 1.28 8.12 -12.24
N PRO A 24 1.02 8.03 -10.93
CA PRO A 24 0.88 6.74 -10.25
C PRO A 24 -0.35 5.98 -10.74
N ASP A 25 -0.22 4.66 -10.84
CA ASP A 25 -1.31 3.74 -11.21
C ASP A 25 -2.36 3.69 -10.09
N ILE A 26 -1.91 3.79 -8.84
CA ILE A 26 -2.77 3.80 -7.65
C ILE A 26 -2.25 4.83 -6.65
N VAL A 27 -3.16 5.62 -6.08
CA VAL A 27 -2.87 6.52 -4.97
C VAL A 27 -3.66 6.06 -3.75
N GLY A 28 -2.97 5.71 -2.68
CA GLY A 28 -3.55 5.49 -1.36
C GLY A 28 -3.37 6.71 -0.49
N GLU A 29 -4.44 7.33 0.01
CA GLU A 29 -4.33 8.39 1.02
C GLU A 29 -4.54 7.81 2.41
N ALA A 30 -3.48 7.78 3.23
CA ALA A 30 -3.51 7.28 4.59
C ALA A 30 -3.82 8.43 5.57
N ARG A 31 -4.92 8.28 6.30
CA ARG A 31 -5.38 9.24 7.30
C ARG A 31 -5.44 8.63 8.68
N SER A 32 -5.48 9.48 9.70
CA SER A 32 -5.79 9.10 11.08
C SER A 32 -7.15 8.36 11.14
N PRO A 33 -7.40 7.52 12.17
CA PRO A 33 -8.66 6.76 12.25
C PRO A 33 -9.93 7.62 12.34
N ASP A 34 -9.82 8.86 12.83
CA ASP A 34 -10.91 9.85 12.81
C ASP A 34 -11.06 10.56 11.44
N GLY A 35 -10.09 10.41 10.54
CA GLY A 35 -10.10 10.93 9.18
C GLY A 35 -9.57 12.36 9.03
N ASP A 36 -9.30 13.05 10.13
CA ASP A 36 -9.00 14.49 10.12
C ASP A 36 -7.60 14.79 9.57
N GLU A 37 -6.62 13.96 9.90
CA GLU A 37 -5.21 14.18 9.59
C GLU A 37 -4.78 13.31 8.40
N LEU A 38 -4.21 13.93 7.36
CA LEU A 38 -3.46 13.20 6.35
C LEU A 38 -2.10 12.86 6.92
N LEU A 39 -1.76 11.58 6.97
CA LEU A 39 -0.50 11.09 7.53
C LEU A 39 0.55 10.87 6.44
N TYR A 40 0.14 10.25 5.32
CA TYR A 40 0.98 10.08 4.13
C TYR A 40 0.14 9.65 2.92
N ARG A 41 0.76 9.64 1.75
CA ARG A 41 0.24 9.03 0.52
C ARG A 41 1.13 7.87 0.09
N GLU A 42 0.51 6.82 -0.44
CA GLU A 42 1.16 5.73 -1.15
C GLU A 42 0.99 6.00 -2.65
N LEU A 43 2.09 6.18 -3.37
CA LEU A 43 2.11 6.34 -4.82
C LEU A 43 2.61 5.04 -5.44
N HIS A 44 1.71 4.28 -6.05
CA HIS A 44 2.02 2.97 -6.62
C HIS A 44 2.36 3.11 -8.09
N HIS A 45 3.49 2.53 -8.48
CA HIS A 45 3.94 2.40 -9.85
C HIS A 45 4.27 0.95 -10.12
N CYS A 46 3.51 0.33 -11.01
CA CYS A 46 3.71 -1.05 -11.41
C CYS A 46 4.17 -1.11 -12.87
N ASN A 47 4.90 -2.17 -13.21
CA ASN A 47 5.15 -2.51 -14.60
C ASN A 47 3.85 -2.95 -15.31
N ALA A 48 3.89 -3.08 -16.63
CA ALA A 48 2.70 -3.32 -17.45
C ALA A 48 1.92 -4.60 -17.12
N ASP A 49 2.55 -5.62 -16.52
CA ASP A 49 1.87 -6.86 -16.09
C ASP A 49 1.50 -6.87 -14.61
N GLY A 50 1.79 -5.79 -13.87
CA GLY A 50 1.48 -5.64 -12.46
C GLY A 50 2.32 -6.52 -11.53
N ARG A 51 3.40 -7.15 -12.01
CA ARG A 51 4.20 -8.08 -11.21
C ARG A 51 5.36 -7.45 -10.46
N LEU A 52 5.84 -6.31 -10.92
CA LEU A 52 6.88 -5.53 -10.26
C LEU A 52 6.31 -4.16 -9.94
N CYS A 53 6.19 -3.86 -8.66
CA CYS A 53 5.64 -2.60 -8.20
C CYS A 53 6.59 -1.90 -7.23
N GLU A 54 6.66 -0.58 -7.35
CA GLU A 54 7.28 0.32 -6.38
C GLU A 54 6.18 1.21 -5.78
N ILE A 55 6.20 1.35 -4.45
CA ILE A 55 5.28 2.19 -3.70
C ILE A 55 6.13 3.23 -2.98
N THR A 56 5.95 4.49 -3.37
CA THR A 56 6.59 5.63 -2.70
C THR A 56 5.67 6.15 -1.60
N TYR A 57 6.17 6.20 -0.37
CA TYR A 57 5.49 6.80 0.76
C TYR A 57 5.89 8.27 0.85
N VAL A 58 4.91 9.16 0.72
CA VAL A 58 5.12 10.61 0.68
C VAL A 58 4.34 11.26 1.83
N ASP A 59 4.98 12.11 2.63
CA ASP A 59 4.32 12.82 3.71
C ASP A 59 3.37 13.94 3.20
N PRO A 60 2.68 14.67 4.09
CA PRO A 60 1.77 15.75 3.68
C PRO A 60 2.46 16.92 2.97
N ASP A 61 3.75 17.16 3.26
CA ASP A 61 4.56 18.24 2.67
C ASP A 61 5.13 17.86 1.30
N GLY A 62 5.05 16.58 0.93
CA GLY A 62 5.52 16.06 -0.35
C GLY A 62 6.90 15.40 -0.28
N GLU A 63 7.48 15.23 0.91
CA GLU A 63 8.77 14.56 1.06
C GLU A 63 8.60 13.04 1.07
N THR A 64 9.54 12.34 0.43
CA THR A 64 9.54 10.87 0.43
C THR A 64 10.08 10.36 1.75
N ILE A 65 9.24 9.64 2.49
CA ILE A 65 9.55 9.08 3.80
C ILE A 65 9.88 7.59 3.77
N GLY A 66 9.55 6.91 2.67
CA GLY A 66 9.90 5.50 2.47
C GLY A 66 9.59 4.98 1.09
N VAL A 67 10.15 3.82 0.76
CA VAL A 67 9.94 3.12 -0.50
C VAL A 67 9.72 1.64 -0.23
N LYS A 68 8.70 1.06 -0.87
CA LYS A 68 8.42 -0.38 -0.84
C LYS A 68 8.50 -0.96 -2.25
N SER A 69 9.23 -2.04 -2.41
CA SER A 69 9.30 -2.80 -3.65
C SER A 69 8.59 -4.14 -3.46
N LEU A 70 7.77 -4.51 -4.43
CA LEU A 70 7.02 -5.77 -4.48
C LEU A 70 7.40 -6.52 -5.75
N ASP A 71 7.81 -7.77 -5.60
CA ASP A 71 8.08 -8.68 -6.71
C ASP A 71 7.20 -9.93 -6.58
N TYR A 72 6.20 -10.01 -7.47
CA TYR A 72 5.21 -11.07 -7.55
C TYR A 72 5.59 -12.18 -8.56
N THR A 73 6.79 -12.16 -9.14
CA THR A 73 7.18 -13.07 -10.23
C THR A 73 7.07 -14.55 -9.87
N LEU A 74 7.30 -14.90 -8.60
CA LEU A 74 7.22 -16.27 -8.10
C LEU A 74 5.83 -16.63 -7.57
N ALA A 75 5.15 -15.72 -6.85
CA ALA A 75 3.86 -15.99 -6.23
C ALA A 75 3.07 -14.71 -5.96
N LEU A 76 1.83 -14.63 -6.46
CA LEU A 76 0.96 -13.47 -6.23
C LEU A 76 0.60 -13.25 -4.74
N PRO A 77 0.25 -14.30 -3.95
CA PRO A 77 -0.04 -14.11 -2.53
C PRO A 77 1.20 -13.90 -1.66
N ALA A 78 2.39 -14.18 -2.18
CA ALA A 78 3.63 -14.22 -1.42
C ALA A 78 4.78 -13.50 -2.17
N PRO A 79 4.65 -12.19 -2.43
CA PRO A 79 5.70 -11.43 -3.09
C PRO A 79 6.99 -11.42 -2.27
N MET A 80 8.12 -11.25 -2.96
CA MET A 80 9.31 -10.73 -2.30
C MET A 80 9.08 -9.25 -2.00
N VAL A 81 9.36 -8.85 -0.76
CA VAL A 81 9.14 -7.47 -0.30
C VAL A 81 10.44 -6.89 0.21
N SER A 82 10.71 -5.64 -0.19
CA SER A 82 11.71 -4.79 0.41
C SER A 82 11.06 -3.47 0.82
N MET A 83 11.24 -3.05 2.06
CA MET A 83 10.74 -1.79 2.61
C MET A 83 11.91 -0.99 3.16
N HIS A 84 12.13 0.21 2.64
CA HIS A 84 13.12 1.16 3.10
C HIS A 84 12.43 2.37 3.75
N ASP A 85 12.58 2.51 5.07
CA ASP A 85 12.15 3.68 5.84
C ASP A 85 13.30 4.69 5.85
N ILE A 86 13.13 5.79 5.10
CA ILE A 86 14.16 6.80 4.87
C ILE A 86 14.39 7.61 6.14
N ARG A 87 13.34 7.97 6.87
CA ARG A 87 13.43 8.76 8.11
C ARG A 87 14.29 8.06 9.17
N ARG A 88 14.33 6.73 9.13
CA ARG A 88 15.07 5.90 10.08
C ARG A 88 16.32 5.23 9.48
N GLY A 89 16.56 5.39 8.18
CA GLY A 89 17.62 4.68 7.46
C GLY A 89 17.55 3.17 7.60
N ARG A 90 16.35 2.58 7.68
CA ARG A 90 16.14 1.15 7.95
C ARG A 90 15.56 0.44 6.75
N THR A 91 16.15 -0.69 6.38
CA THR A 91 15.59 -1.60 5.38
C THR A 91 15.10 -2.88 6.04
N MET A 92 13.95 -3.36 5.60
CA MET A 92 13.35 -4.63 6.01
C MET A 92 13.01 -5.42 4.76
N THR A 93 13.32 -6.71 4.75
CA THR A 93 13.00 -7.58 3.61
C THR A 93 12.31 -8.84 4.09
N THR A 94 11.59 -9.50 3.20
CA THR A 94 11.11 -10.86 3.44
C THR A 94 12.28 -11.84 3.46
N PRO A 95 12.13 -13.01 4.14
CA PRO A 95 13.08 -14.10 4.02
C PRO A 95 13.27 -14.54 2.56
N GLN A 96 14.44 -15.10 2.26
CA GLN A 96 14.77 -15.64 0.92
C GLN A 96 13.88 -16.82 0.53
N THR A 97 13.41 -17.58 1.52
CA THR A 97 12.53 -18.73 1.32
C THR A 97 11.26 -18.53 2.12
N ILE A 98 10.12 -18.57 1.44
CA ILE A 98 8.79 -18.49 2.03
C ILE A 98 8.16 -19.87 1.95
N GLU A 99 7.56 -20.33 3.06
CA GLU A 99 6.87 -21.61 3.08
C GLU A 99 5.63 -21.59 2.15
N PRO A 100 5.32 -22.69 1.45
CA PRO A 100 4.13 -22.76 0.60
C PRO A 100 2.85 -22.42 1.36
N GLY A 101 2.00 -21.58 0.76
CA GLY A 101 0.71 -21.18 1.34
C GLY A 101 0.77 -19.99 2.31
N VAL A 102 1.96 -19.48 2.65
CA VAL A 102 2.10 -18.22 3.39
C VAL A 102 1.73 -17.04 2.51
N VAL A 103 0.87 -16.17 3.02
CA VAL A 103 0.52 -14.89 2.44
C VAL A 103 1.46 -13.83 3.01
N VAL A 104 2.02 -12.97 2.15
CA VAL A 104 3.07 -12.02 2.57
C VAL A 104 2.62 -10.59 2.29
N ASP A 105 2.49 -9.78 3.35
CA ASP A 105 2.28 -8.34 3.27
C ASP A 105 1.23 -7.96 2.19
N ALA A 106 1.55 -7.13 1.19
CA ALA A 106 0.64 -6.72 0.12
C ALA A 106 0.11 -7.87 -0.77
N GLY A 107 0.64 -9.08 -0.63
CA GLY A 107 0.10 -10.29 -1.22
C GLY A 107 -1.27 -10.71 -0.68
N PHE A 108 -1.70 -10.18 0.48
CA PHE A 108 -3.04 -10.45 1.01
C PHE A 108 -4.14 -10.06 0.02
N ASP A 109 -3.95 -8.98 -0.74
CA ASP A 109 -4.95 -8.52 -1.70
C ASP A 109 -5.16 -9.53 -2.83
N ASN A 110 -4.06 -10.07 -3.38
CA ASN A 110 -4.13 -11.15 -4.36
C ASN A 110 -4.75 -12.42 -3.76
N TYR A 111 -4.47 -12.73 -2.49
CA TYR A 111 -5.09 -13.86 -1.79
C TYR A 111 -6.61 -13.69 -1.69
N VAL A 112 -7.09 -12.53 -1.22
CA VAL A 112 -8.51 -12.21 -1.11
C VAL A 112 -9.20 -12.34 -2.47
N ARG A 113 -8.61 -11.75 -3.53
CA ARG A 113 -9.15 -11.85 -4.89
C ARG A 113 -9.19 -13.30 -5.41
N ALA A 114 -8.24 -14.15 -5.02
CA ALA A 114 -8.24 -15.57 -5.37
C ALA A 114 -9.27 -16.40 -4.57
N ARG A 115 -9.68 -15.92 -3.40
CA ARG A 115 -10.67 -16.56 -2.50
C ARG A 115 -12.02 -15.86 -2.53
N TRP A 116 -12.27 -15.08 -3.59
CA TRP A 116 -13.41 -14.17 -3.67
C TRP A 116 -14.75 -14.87 -3.52
N ASP A 117 -14.93 -16.02 -4.16
CA ASP A 117 -16.21 -16.72 -4.15
C ASP A 117 -16.56 -17.25 -2.76
N ASP A 118 -15.61 -17.88 -2.06
CA ASP A 118 -15.74 -18.33 -0.67
C ASP A 118 -16.09 -17.16 0.27
N LEU A 119 -15.34 -16.06 0.17
CA LEU A 119 -15.59 -14.87 0.98
C LEU A 119 -16.96 -14.26 0.69
N ARG A 120 -17.44 -14.29 -0.56
CA ARG A 120 -18.75 -13.73 -0.92
C ARG A 120 -19.92 -14.62 -0.48
N THR A 121 -19.74 -15.94 -0.40
CA THR A 121 -20.78 -16.88 0.06
C THR A 121 -20.93 -16.91 1.58
N GLY A 122 -20.11 -16.15 2.30
CA GLY A 122 -20.12 -16.07 3.76
C GLY A 122 -19.20 -17.09 4.43
N ASP A 123 -18.33 -17.76 3.65
CA ASP A 123 -17.33 -18.65 4.22
C ASP A 123 -16.18 -17.86 4.84
N GLU A 124 -15.64 -18.39 5.93
CA GLU A 124 -14.45 -17.85 6.57
C GLU A 124 -13.21 -18.47 5.93
N VAL A 125 -12.19 -17.67 5.66
CA VAL A 125 -10.90 -18.16 5.16
C VAL A 125 -9.79 -17.87 6.16
N THR A 126 -9.04 -18.90 6.51
CA THR A 126 -7.87 -18.80 7.39
C THR A 126 -6.59 -18.96 6.58
N PHE A 127 -5.59 -18.12 6.86
CA PHE A 127 -4.30 -18.16 6.18
C PHE A 127 -3.14 -17.71 7.08
N PRO A 128 -1.94 -18.28 6.93
CA PRO A 128 -0.74 -17.76 7.57
C PRO A 128 -0.28 -16.49 6.87
N PHE A 129 -0.16 -15.39 7.62
CA PHE A 129 0.21 -14.07 7.13
C PHE A 129 1.56 -13.62 7.70
N LEU A 130 2.54 -13.37 6.83
CA LEU A 130 3.86 -12.87 7.20
C LEU A 130 3.98 -11.37 6.87
N VAL A 131 4.17 -10.57 7.91
CA VAL A 131 4.49 -9.13 7.77
C VAL A 131 5.99 -8.96 7.63
N VAL A 132 6.43 -8.06 6.75
CA VAL A 132 7.85 -7.71 6.60
C VAL A 132 8.45 -7.28 7.94
N GLY A 133 9.66 -7.76 8.24
CA GLY A 133 10.32 -7.51 9.53
C GLY A 133 9.92 -8.47 10.67
N ARG A 134 9.01 -9.43 10.43
CA ARG A 134 8.75 -10.55 11.36
C ARG A 134 9.43 -11.83 10.89
N ASN A 135 9.75 -12.71 11.85
CA ASN A 135 10.33 -14.04 11.58
C ASN A 135 9.30 -15.18 11.51
N LYS A 136 8.06 -14.94 11.97
CA LYS A 136 7.00 -15.96 12.02
C LYS A 136 5.67 -15.38 11.51
N PRO A 137 4.91 -16.16 10.73
CA PRO A 137 3.59 -15.75 10.29
C PRO A 137 2.60 -15.73 11.47
N LEU A 138 1.56 -14.92 11.32
CA LEU A 138 0.37 -14.88 12.15
C LEU A 138 -0.73 -15.66 11.44
N MET A 139 -1.44 -16.54 12.12
CA MET A 139 -2.65 -17.10 11.53
C MET A 139 -3.73 -16.03 11.57
N MET A 140 -4.25 -15.69 10.40
CA MET A 140 -5.29 -14.68 10.20
C MET A 140 -6.55 -15.36 9.69
N ARG A 141 -7.71 -14.79 10.04
CA ARG A 141 -9.02 -15.21 9.57
C ARG A 141 -9.72 -14.01 8.94
N ALA A 142 -10.15 -14.15 7.68
CA ALA A 142 -10.94 -13.17 6.97
C ALA A 142 -12.38 -13.64 6.83
N VAL A 143 -13.32 -12.74 7.13
CA VAL A 143 -14.76 -12.98 7.07
C VAL A 143 -15.44 -11.82 6.37
N ASN A 144 -16.55 -12.09 5.68
CA ASN A 144 -17.35 -11.06 5.04
C ASN A 144 -18.32 -10.42 6.04
N ILE A 145 -18.37 -9.09 6.03
CA ILE A 145 -19.19 -8.26 6.92
C ILE A 145 -20.04 -7.30 6.07
N PRO A 146 -21.10 -7.79 5.41
CA PRO A 146 -21.86 -7.01 4.44
C PRO A 146 -22.58 -5.82 5.06
N GLU A 147 -22.90 -5.89 6.36
CA GLU A 147 -23.54 -4.81 7.12
C GLU A 147 -22.64 -3.58 7.32
N SER A 148 -21.35 -3.68 7.02
CA SER A 148 -20.36 -2.63 7.22
C SER A 148 -20.05 -1.82 5.95
N CYS A 149 -20.74 -2.06 4.83
CA CYS A 149 -20.54 -1.34 3.57
C CYS A 149 -21.79 -0.62 3.05
N ASP A 150 -21.55 0.33 2.16
CA ASP A 150 -22.52 0.77 1.17
C ASP A 150 -22.86 -0.35 0.14
N ASP A 151 -24.03 -0.24 -0.49
CA ASP A 151 -24.48 -1.15 -1.53
C ASP A 151 -23.46 -1.27 -2.68
N GLY A 152 -23.19 -2.51 -3.12
CA GLY A 152 -22.29 -2.79 -4.24
C GLY A 152 -20.81 -2.97 -3.85
N MET A 153 -20.47 -2.75 -2.59
CA MET A 153 -19.14 -3.01 -2.03
C MET A 153 -19.09 -4.38 -1.34
N THR A 154 -17.89 -4.95 -1.19
CA THR A 154 -17.63 -6.13 -0.36
C THR A 154 -16.67 -5.76 0.76
N CYS A 155 -17.12 -5.86 2.01
CA CYS A 155 -16.30 -5.55 3.18
C CYS A 155 -15.88 -6.82 3.89
N LEU A 156 -14.62 -6.86 4.29
CA LEU A 156 -14.03 -7.97 5.00
C LEU A 156 -13.44 -7.50 6.32
N SER A 157 -13.64 -8.30 7.36
CA SER A 157 -12.91 -8.17 8.61
C SER A 157 -11.83 -9.23 8.68
N VAL A 158 -10.59 -8.83 8.94
CA VAL A 158 -9.45 -9.72 9.08
C VAL A 158 -8.92 -9.64 10.51
N THR A 159 -8.93 -10.77 11.21
CA THR A 159 -8.57 -10.89 12.62
C THR A 159 -7.51 -11.97 12.83
N LEU A 160 -6.89 -12.00 14.01
CA LEU A 160 -6.06 -13.14 14.40
C LEU A 160 -6.93 -14.40 14.52
N ASP A 161 -6.45 -15.54 14.07
CA ASP A 161 -7.10 -16.84 14.26
C ASP A 161 -6.74 -17.43 15.63
N ALA A 162 -6.94 -16.64 16.68
CA ALA A 162 -6.70 -17.04 18.07
C ALA A 162 -7.70 -16.32 18.98
N TRP A 163 -8.66 -17.09 19.51
CA TRP A 163 -9.78 -16.58 20.30
C TRP A 163 -9.37 -15.72 21.51
N TRP A 164 -8.20 -15.97 22.12
CA TRP A 164 -7.71 -15.19 23.26
C TRP A 164 -6.88 -13.95 22.88
N LEU A 165 -6.26 -13.90 21.69
CA LEU A 165 -5.49 -12.74 21.20
C LEU A 165 -6.37 -11.74 20.44
N SER A 166 -7.46 -12.22 19.84
CA SER A 166 -8.36 -11.40 19.02
C SER A 166 -9.18 -10.40 19.82
N MET A 167 -9.37 -10.63 21.13
CA MET A 167 -10.14 -9.73 21.99
C MET A 167 -9.42 -8.39 22.26
N LEU A 168 -8.11 -8.32 22.00
CA LEU A 168 -7.28 -7.13 22.29
C LEU A 168 -6.80 -6.40 21.04
N ALA A 169 -6.71 -7.11 19.91
CA ALA A 169 -6.25 -6.54 18.65
C ALA A 169 -7.44 -5.99 17.87
N LYS A 170 -7.34 -4.75 17.39
CA LYS A 170 -8.32 -4.20 16.45
C LYS A 170 -8.31 -5.02 15.16
N PRO A 171 -9.48 -5.35 14.58
CA PRO A 171 -9.54 -6.00 13.29
C PRO A 171 -8.92 -5.10 12.21
N ILE A 172 -8.40 -5.72 11.16
CA ILE A 172 -8.15 -5.02 9.90
C ILE A 172 -9.46 -5.04 9.12
N GLU A 173 -9.86 -3.88 8.59
CA GLU A 173 -11.06 -3.76 7.77
C GLU A 173 -10.65 -3.47 6.33
N LEU A 174 -11.27 -4.17 5.40
CA LEU A 174 -11.04 -4.02 3.97
C LEU A 174 -12.36 -3.73 3.29
N ALA A 175 -12.36 -2.85 2.29
CA ALA A 175 -13.49 -2.68 1.40
C ALA A 175 -13.04 -2.78 -0.06
N TYR A 176 -13.85 -3.49 -0.85
CA TYR A 176 -13.62 -3.76 -2.26
C TYR A 176 -14.79 -3.28 -3.11
N ASP A 177 -14.49 -2.75 -4.29
CA ASP A 177 -15.50 -2.38 -5.27
C ASP A 177 -16.05 -3.57 -6.09
N SER A 178 -16.99 -3.30 -6.98
CA SER A 178 -17.59 -4.29 -7.89
C SER A 178 -16.59 -4.93 -8.85
N GLU A 179 -15.46 -4.27 -9.12
CA GLU A 179 -14.36 -4.78 -9.95
C GLU A 179 -13.33 -5.56 -9.14
N ARG A 180 -13.60 -5.78 -7.84
CA ARG A 180 -12.73 -6.47 -6.88
C ARG A 180 -11.43 -5.72 -6.62
N ARG A 181 -11.42 -4.40 -6.75
CA ARG A 181 -10.29 -3.54 -6.39
C ARG A 181 -10.41 -3.11 -4.93
N LEU A 182 -9.29 -3.12 -4.20
CA LEU A 182 -9.23 -2.66 -2.82
C LEU A 182 -9.40 -1.14 -2.80
N VAL A 183 -10.49 -0.64 -2.24
CA VAL A 183 -10.78 0.80 -2.16
C VAL A 183 -10.56 1.37 -0.76
N MET A 184 -10.54 0.52 0.27
CA MET A 184 -10.24 0.92 1.64
C MET A 184 -9.46 -0.16 2.40
N PHE A 185 -8.47 0.28 3.17
CA PHE A 185 -7.81 -0.50 4.21
C PHE A 185 -7.87 0.28 5.52
N ALA A 186 -8.28 -0.35 6.63
CA ALA A 186 -8.14 0.23 7.96
C ALA A 186 -7.41 -0.75 8.88
N GLY A 187 -6.34 -0.29 9.53
CA GLY A 187 -5.51 -1.14 10.38
C GLY A 187 -4.16 -0.52 10.69
N VAL A 188 -3.22 -1.33 11.16
CA VAL A 188 -1.85 -0.87 11.49
C VAL A 188 -1.08 -0.59 10.19
N SER A 189 -0.49 0.60 10.10
CA SER A 189 0.34 1.00 8.96
C SER A 189 1.63 0.19 8.84
N ASN A 190 2.09 0.02 7.59
CA ASN A 190 3.40 -0.55 7.28
C ASN A 190 4.56 0.39 7.64
N ILE A 191 4.33 1.70 7.79
CA ILE A 191 5.33 2.68 8.17
C ILE A 191 4.99 3.30 9.53
N PRO A 192 5.91 3.30 10.51
CA PRO A 192 5.65 3.92 11.81
C PRO A 192 5.51 5.45 11.68
N ASP A 193 5.11 6.12 12.75
CA ASP A 193 5.20 7.59 12.82
C ASP A 193 6.67 8.06 12.87
N GLU A 194 6.89 9.38 12.90
CA GLU A 194 8.23 9.99 12.98
C GLU A 194 9.03 9.56 14.22
N GLN A 195 8.34 9.22 15.31
CA GLN A 195 8.93 8.76 16.56
C GLN A 195 9.22 7.27 16.53
N GLY A 196 8.83 6.58 15.45
CA GLY A 196 9.05 5.18 15.25
C GLY A 196 8.02 4.26 15.92
N LYS A 197 6.90 4.81 16.38
CA LYS A 197 5.77 4.10 16.98
C LYS A 197 4.81 3.65 15.88
N GLY A 198 4.22 2.46 16.05
CA GLY A 198 3.16 1.99 15.14
C GLY A 198 1.94 2.91 15.19
N GLN A 199 1.32 3.13 14.02
CA GLN A 199 0.16 4.00 13.86
C GLN A 199 -0.98 3.24 13.17
N ASP A 200 -2.21 3.44 13.66
CA ASP A 200 -3.42 2.97 13.00
C ASP A 200 -3.80 3.99 11.92
N VAL A 201 -4.19 3.50 10.75
CA VAL A 201 -4.54 4.33 9.59
C VAL A 201 -5.80 3.84 8.91
N VAL A 202 -6.49 4.75 8.23
CA VAL A 202 -7.49 4.44 7.20
C VAL A 202 -6.92 4.92 5.88
N ILE A 203 -6.66 3.99 4.96
CA ILE A 203 -6.15 4.24 3.62
C ILE A 203 -7.31 4.11 2.63
N ARG A 204 -7.52 5.15 1.81
CA ARG A 204 -8.47 5.11 0.70
C ARG A 204 -7.71 5.12 -0.63
N TYR A 205 -8.01 4.17 -1.49
CA TYR A 205 -7.32 3.97 -2.75
C TYR A 205 -8.10 4.57 -3.92
N ARG A 206 -7.38 5.17 -4.85
CA ARG A 206 -7.88 5.62 -6.16
C ARG A 206 -6.98 5.05 -7.24
N TYR A 207 -7.59 4.48 -8.27
CA TYR A 207 -6.92 3.89 -9.42
C TYR A 207 -6.92 4.90 -10.57
N ALA A 208 -5.85 4.92 -11.37
CA ALA A 208 -5.85 5.62 -12.65
C ALA A 208 -6.75 4.86 -13.64
N ASP A 209 -7.66 5.58 -14.31
CA ASP A 209 -8.54 5.05 -15.36
C ASP A 209 -7.82 4.93 -16.72
#